data_AF-A0A5C7ZRW3-F1
#
_entry.id   AF-A0A5C7ZRW3-F1
#
_cell.length_a   1.000
_cell.length_b   1.000
_cell.length_c   1.000
_cell.angle_alpha   90.00
_cell.angle_beta   90.00
_cell.angle_gamma   90.00
#
_symmetry.space_group_name_H-M   'P 1'
#
loop_
_entity.id
_entity.type
_entity.pdbx_description
1 polymer ?
#
loop_
_entity_poly.entity_id
_entity_poly.type
_entity_poly.pdbx_seq_one_letter_code
_entity_poly.pdbx_strand_id
1 'polypeptide(L)' 'MFWREHAPAHFHAMYGEHEAQIDSRTLAVIIGYLPKRALNLTIEWAIEHRTELM' A
#
# COMPACT_ATOMS: atom_id res chain seq x y z
N MET A 1 11.05 24.81 9.53
CA MET A 1 11.37 24.08 8.29
C MET A 1 10.95 22.63 8.47
N PHE A 2 9.78 22.24 7.96
CA PHE A 2 9.32 20.85 7.98
C PHE A 2 9.73 20.18 6.67
N TRP A 3 10.98 19.71 6.60
CA TRP A 3 11.56 19.16 5.36
C TRP A 3 11.85 17.64 5.42
N ARG A 4 11.37 16.90 6.43
CA ARG A 4 11.79 15.49 6.60
C ARG A 4 10.74 14.51 7.12
N GLU A 5 9.49 14.67 6.71
CA GLU A 5 8.53 13.57 6.83
C GLU A 5 8.27 12.98 5.45
N HIS A 6 9.33 12.44 4.83
CA HIS A 6 9.09 11.45 3.79
C HIS A 6 8.36 10.30 4.48
N ALA A 7 7.04 10.24 4.29
CA ALA A 7 6.26 9.07 4.65
C ALA A 7 6.99 7.84 4.09
N PRO A 8 7.00 6.73 4.82
CA PRO A 8 7.66 5.52 4.35
C PRO A 8 7.21 5.17 2.92
N ALA A 9 8.09 4.51 2.17
CA ALA A 9 7.77 4.06 0.82
C ALA A 9 6.42 3.32 0.84
N HIS A 10 5.49 3.80 0.04
CA HIS A 10 4.13 3.30 -0.01
C HIS A 10 3.66 3.26 -1.47
N PHE A 11 2.67 2.43 -1.74
CA PHE A 11 1.98 2.39 -3.01
C PHE A 11 0.48 2.57 -2.80
N HIS A 12 -0.20 2.99 -3.84
CA HIS A 12 -1.64 3.25 -3.82
C HIS A 12 -2.34 2.08 -4.50
N ALA A 13 -3.40 1.58 -3.88
CA ALA A 13 -4.22 0.51 -4.41
C ALA A 13 -5.67 0.98 -4.49
N MET A 14 -6.28 0.81 -5.66
CA MET A 14 -7.66 1.21 -5.94
C MET A 14 -8.50 -0.01 -6.35
N TYR A 15 -9.70 -0.13 -5.80
CA TYR A 15 -10.66 -1.18 -6.13
C TYR A 15 -12.09 -0.64 -6.16
N GLY A 16 -12.56 -0.30 -7.37
CA GLY A 16 -13.82 0.42 -7.55
C GLY A 16 -13.74 1.79 -6.87
N GLU A 17 -14.66 2.05 -5.95
CA GLU A 17 -14.73 3.29 -5.15
C GLU A 17 -13.72 3.32 -3.98
N HIS A 18 -13.02 2.21 -3.73
CA HIS A 18 -12.14 2.07 -2.56
C HIS A 18 -10.70 2.38 -2.90
N GLU A 19 -10.01 3.08 -1.99
CA GLU A 19 -8.60 3.42 -2.12
C GLU A 19 -7.87 3.18 -0.79
N ALA A 20 -6.65 2.65 -0.88
CA ALA A 20 -5.75 2.54 0.25
C ALA A 20 -4.30 2.88 -0.12
N GLN A 21 -3.60 3.53 0.79
CA GLN A 21 -2.15 3.67 0.77
C GLN A 21 -1.54 2.57 1.64
N ILE A 22 -0.62 1.80 1.08
CA ILE A 22 -0.05 0.62 1.72
C ILE A 22 1.46 0.80 1.81
N ASP A 23 2.03 0.63 3.01
CA ASP A 23 3.49 0.66 3.20
C ASP A 23 4.11 -0.50 2.41
N SER A 24 5.03 -0.19 1.49
CA SER A 24 5.59 -1.21 0.58
C SER A 24 6.47 -2.24 1.32
N ARG A 25 6.91 -1.94 2.54
CA ARG A 25 7.79 -2.80 3.34
C ARG A 25 7.00 -3.66 4.32
N THR A 26 5.98 -3.12 4.96
CA THR A 26 5.19 -3.88 5.96
C THR A 26 3.90 -4.44 5.38
N LEU A 27 3.47 -3.95 4.22
CA LEU A 27 2.16 -4.22 3.61
C LEU A 27 0.97 -3.83 4.52
N ALA A 28 1.23 -2.97 5.51
CA ALA A 28 0.19 -2.40 6.36
C ALA A 28 -0.52 -1.26 5.61
N VAL A 29 -1.84 -1.18 5.78
CA VAL A 29 -2.62 -0.02 5.33
C VAL A 29 -2.27 1.17 6.21
N ILE A 30 -1.79 2.24 5.58
CA ILE A 30 -1.46 3.51 6.23
C ILE A 30 -2.68 4.44 6.23
N ILE A 31 -3.36 4.54 5.07
CA ILE A 31 -4.50 5.44 4.85
C ILE A 31 -5.55 4.71 4.02
N GLY A 32 -6.83 4.99 4.29
CA GLY A 32 -7.95 4.45 3.52
C GLY A 32 -8.28 3.01 3.89
N TYR A 33 -8.96 2.31 3.00
CA TYR A 33 -9.28 0.90 3.19
C TYR A 33 -9.61 0.22 1.86
N LEU A 34 -9.39 -1.09 1.81
CA LEU A 34 -9.90 -1.95 0.76
C LEU A 34 -10.84 -3.00 1.37
N PRO A 35 -11.91 -3.42 0.66
CA PRO A 35 -12.67 -4.59 1.04
C PRO A 35 -11.75 -5.81 1.19
N LYS A 36 -12.03 -6.69 2.15
CA LYS A 36 -11.16 -7.81 2.53
C LYS A 36 -10.60 -8.62 1.35
N ARG A 37 -11.42 -8.91 0.34
CA ARG A 37 -10.98 -9.64 -0.86
C ARG A 37 -9.97 -8.85 -1.70
N ALA A 38 -10.21 -7.56 -1.90
CA ALA A 38 -9.32 -6.69 -2.64
C ALA A 38 -8.00 -6.51 -1.89
N LEU A 39 -8.05 -6.30 -0.57
CA LEU A 39 -6.85 -6.20 0.25
C LEU A 39 -5.97 -7.45 0.15
N ASN A 40 -6.57 -8.64 0.24
CA ASN A 40 -5.83 -9.90 0.11
C ASN A 40 -5.15 -10.02 -1.25
N LEU A 41 -5.86 -9.74 -2.35
CA LEU A 41 -5.30 -9.76 -3.70
C LEU A 41 -4.14 -8.76 -3.86
N THR A 42 -4.30 -7.55 -3.31
CA THR A 42 -3.24 -6.53 -3.32
C THR A 42 -2.02 -6.96 -2.53
N ILE A 43 -2.19 -7.59 -1.36
CA ILE A 43 -1.08 -8.09 -0.54
C ILE A 43 -0.35 -9.25 -1.25
N GLU A 44 -1.08 -10.20 -1.82
CA GLU A 44 -0.51 -11.31 -2.60
C GLU A 44 0.34 -10.78 -3.76
N TRP A 45 -0.23 -9.86 -4.55
CA TRP A 45 0.50 -9.19 -5.63
C TRP A 45 1.75 -8.46 -5.12
N ALA A 46 1.66 -7.73 -4.01
CA ALA A 46 2.79 -6.97 -3.46
C ALA A 46 3.90 -7.88 -2.89
N ILE A 47 3.57 -9.09 -2.45
CA ILE A 47 4.57 -10.10 -2.05
C ILE A 47 5.31 -10.63 -3.27
N GLU A 48 4.59 -10.93 -4.36
CA GLU A 48 5.19 -11.42 -5.61
C GLU A 48 6.11 -10.37 -6.27
N HIS A 49 5.75 -9.09 -6.18
CA HIS A 49 6.47 -7.97 -6.81
C HIS A 49 7.36 -7.21 -5.82
N ARG A 50 7.74 -7.85 -4.71
CA ARG A 50 8.42 -7.18 -3.60
C ARG A 50 9.70 -6.46 -4.01
N THR A 51 10.49 -7.04 -4.90
CA THR A 51 11.74 -6.47 -5.40
C THR A 51 11.51 -5.20 -6.23
N GLU A 52 10.36 -5.07 -6.90
CA GLU A 52 10.01 -3.91 -7.72
C GLU A 52 9.47 -2.74 -6.88
N LEU A 53 9.08 -3.02 -5.63
CA LEU A 53 8.53 -2.05 -4.67
C LEU A 53 9.56 -1.49 -3.67
N MET A 54 10.84 -1.89 -3.78
CA MET A 54 11.97 -1.46 -2.94
C MET A 54 12.84 -0.43 -3.66
#